data_AF-A0A8T5QHN2-F1
#
_entry.id   AF-A0A8T5QHN2-F1
#
_cell.length_a   1.000
_cell.length_b   1.000
_cell.length_c   1.000
_cell.angle_alpha   90.00
_cell.angle_beta   90.00
_cell.angle_gamma   90.00
#
_symmetry.space_group_name_H-M   'P 1'
#
loop_
_entity.id
_entity.type
_entity.pdbx_description
1 polymer ?
#
loop_
_entity_poly.entity_id
_entity_poly.type
_entity_poly.pdbx_seq_one_letter_code
_entity_poly.pdbx_strand_id
1 'polypeptide(L)'
;MLKLKPYKQSRGYCGPACLKMVLGYYGVVKSERTLAKMTKTSRTKGCEEKNIVAAAKKLGFKAYVKQKSSIAELRRLVRKGIPVIVDWFSPEEAGHYSVVVGFEKDNIILADPHFGRIKKHKIDWFSDRWFDRPFKKTLIREIIVIQG
;
A
#
# COMPACT_ATOMS: atom_id res chain seq x y z
N MET A 1 5.48 -1.14 -15.84
CA MET A 1 5.61 -0.89 -14.39
C MET A 1 5.67 0.62 -14.17
N LEU A 2 4.99 1.13 -13.15
CA LEU A 2 5.01 2.54 -12.78
C LEU A 2 6.39 2.93 -12.24
N LYS A 3 6.88 4.12 -12.58
CA LYS A 3 8.16 4.66 -12.11
C LYS A 3 8.01 5.25 -10.70
N LEU A 4 7.80 4.39 -9.71
CA LEU A 4 7.73 4.76 -8.29
C LEU A 4 9.08 4.45 -7.62
N LYS A 5 9.58 5.35 -6.78
CA LYS A 5 10.83 5.15 -6.01
C LYS A 5 10.52 4.41 -4.69
N PRO A 6 11.04 3.20 -4.47
CA PRO A 6 10.84 2.48 -3.21
C PRO A 6 11.43 3.22 -2.01
N TYR A 7 10.83 3.01 -0.84
CA TYR A 7 11.28 3.61 0.41
C TYR A 7 11.23 2.58 1.53
N LYS A 8 12.33 2.45 2.29
CA LYS A 8 12.40 1.57 3.46
C LYS A 8 11.75 2.24 4.67
N GLN A 9 10.79 1.55 5.28
CA GLN A 9 10.07 2.07 6.45
C GLN A 9 10.93 2.10 7.71
N SER A 10 10.53 2.97 8.65
CA SER A 10 10.79 2.75 10.07
C SER A 10 9.89 1.62 10.62
N ARG A 11 10.33 0.97 11.71
CA ARG A 11 9.55 -0.07 12.40
C ARG A 11 8.11 0.38 12.69
N GLY A 12 7.14 -0.41 12.21
CA GLY A 12 5.70 -0.17 12.38
C GLY A 12 5.06 0.84 11.41
N TYR A 13 5.82 1.42 10.47
CA TYR A 13 5.36 2.50 9.59
C TYR A 13 5.09 2.08 8.13
N CYS A 14 4.67 0.84 7.88
CA CYS A 14 4.40 0.35 6.52
C CYS A 14 3.34 1.21 5.79
N GLY A 15 2.27 1.61 6.48
CA GLY A 15 1.24 2.53 5.96
C GLY A 15 1.78 3.91 5.57
N PRO A 16 2.41 4.67 6.49
CA PRO A 16 3.07 5.95 6.18
C PRO A 16 4.12 5.85 5.06
N ALA A 17 4.90 4.77 5.03
CA ALA A 17 5.89 4.53 3.99
C ALA A 17 5.23 4.29 2.62
N CYS A 18 4.15 3.52 2.55
CA CYS A 18 3.35 3.37 1.33
C CYS A 18 2.76 4.70 0.86
N LEU A 19 2.16 5.46 1.77
CA LEU A 19 1.64 6.80 1.46
C LEU A 19 2.76 7.72 0.94
N LYS A 20 3.95 7.68 1.56
CA LYS A 20 5.11 8.45 1.11
C LYS A 20 5.50 8.10 -0.33
N MET A 21 5.58 6.81 -0.65
CA MET A 21 5.91 6.32 -1.98
C MET A 21 4.89 6.77 -3.03
N VAL A 22 3.60 6.64 -2.72
CA VAL A 22 2.50 7.06 -3.61
C VAL A 22 2.48 8.58 -3.82
N LEU A 23 2.63 9.37 -2.76
CA LEU A 23 2.72 10.83 -2.88
C LEU A 23 3.94 11.27 -3.70
N GLY A 24 5.09 10.62 -3.47
CA GLY A 24 6.31 10.89 -4.24
C GLY A 24 6.14 10.58 -5.73
N TYR A 25 5.37 9.54 -6.08
CA TYR A 25 5.01 9.25 -7.48
C TYR A 25 4.19 10.38 -8.11
N TYR A 26 3.34 11.07 -7.33
CA TYR A 26 2.60 12.25 -7.75
C TYR A 26 3.37 13.58 -7.57
N GLY A 27 4.68 13.53 -7.29
CA GLY A 27 5.51 14.73 -7.12
C GLY A 27 5.39 15.43 -5.77
N VAL A 28 4.65 14.86 -4.80
CA VAL A 28 4.50 15.44 -3.46
C VAL A 28 5.49 14.81 -2.49
N VAL A 29 6.41 15.63 -1.97
CA VAL A 29 7.45 15.18 -1.02
C VAL A 29 7.01 15.49 0.42
N LYS A 30 6.88 14.44 1.23
CA LYS A 30 6.67 14.52 2.69
C LYS A 30 7.60 13.56 3.44
N SER A 31 7.97 13.92 4.65
CA SER A 31 8.76 13.04 5.52
C SER A 31 7.89 11.88 6.04
N GLU A 32 8.50 10.71 6.29
CA GLU A 32 7.76 9.59 6.90
C GLU A 32 7.20 9.96 8.27
N ARG A 33 7.96 10.73 9.07
CA ARG A 33 7.51 11.25 10.37
C ARG A 33 6.28 12.14 10.26
N THR A 34 6.23 13.03 9.27
CA THR A 34 5.06 13.88 9.02
C THR A 34 3.85 13.02 8.66
N LEU A 35 4.03 12.07 7.76
CA LEU A 35 2.94 11.19 7.32
C LEU A 35 2.44 10.30 8.46
N ALA A 36 3.33 9.73 9.27
CA ALA A 36 2.98 8.94 10.44
C ALA A 36 2.10 9.71 11.43
N LYS A 37 2.36 11.02 11.63
CA LYS A 37 1.49 11.89 12.43
C LYS A 37 0.12 12.07 11.76
N MET A 38 0.10 12.35 10.45
CA MET A 38 -1.16 12.56 9.70
C MET A 38 -2.05 11.32 9.68
N THR A 39 -1.44 10.13 9.59
CA THR A 39 -2.11 8.83 9.57
C THR A 39 -2.32 8.25 10.97
N LYS A 40 -1.98 8.99 12.03
CA LYS A 40 -2.13 8.57 13.43
C LYS A 40 -1.48 7.20 13.72
N THR A 41 -0.33 6.96 13.11
CA THR A 41 0.34 5.66 13.15
C THR A 41 1.01 5.41 14.50
N SER A 42 0.76 4.24 15.07
CA SER A 42 1.49 3.71 16.21
C SER A 42 2.64 2.82 15.74
N ARG A 43 3.79 2.90 16.41
CA ARG A 43 4.94 2.02 16.12
C ARG A 43 4.66 0.54 16.42
N THR A 44 3.70 0.25 17.30
CA THR A 44 3.36 -1.12 17.72
C THR A 44 2.07 -1.63 17.10
N LYS A 45 1.13 -0.74 16.77
CA LYS A 45 -0.18 -1.13 16.20
C LYS A 45 -0.33 -0.82 14.72
N GLY A 46 0.63 -0.13 14.11
CA GLY A 46 0.53 0.33 12.73
C GLY A 46 -0.52 1.43 12.54
N CYS A 47 -1.23 1.37 11.42
CA CYS A 47 -2.16 2.40 10.96
C CYS A 47 -3.41 1.77 10.36
N GLU A 48 -4.57 2.36 10.63
CA GLU A 48 -5.82 2.01 9.95
C GLU A 48 -5.90 2.62 8.54
N GLU A 49 -6.52 1.88 7.63
CA GLU A 49 -6.78 2.20 6.24
C GLU A 49 -7.48 3.57 6.07
N LYS A 50 -8.45 3.84 6.94
CA LYS A 50 -9.23 5.09 6.93
C LYS A 50 -8.38 6.32 7.22
N ASN A 51 -7.32 6.17 8.02
CA ASN A 51 -6.42 7.27 8.35
C ASN A 51 -5.47 7.58 7.19
N ILE A 52 -5.07 6.57 6.41
CA ILE A 52 -4.31 6.76 5.16
C ILE A 52 -5.16 7.54 4.16
N VAL A 53 -6.42 7.11 3.95
CA VAL A 53 -7.37 7.82 3.07
C VAL A 53 -7.60 9.26 3.53
N ALA A 54 -7.82 9.48 4.84
CA ALA A 54 -8.03 10.82 5.39
C ALA A 54 -6.80 11.71 5.22
N ALA A 55 -5.59 11.18 5.43
CA ALA A 55 -4.34 11.92 5.23
C ALA A 55 -4.15 12.31 3.75
N ALA A 56 -4.41 11.39 2.82
CA ALA A 56 -4.35 11.68 1.39
C ALA A 56 -5.35 12.77 0.97
N LYS A 57 -6.60 12.69 1.44
CA LYS A 57 -7.63 13.72 1.21
C LYS A 57 -7.23 15.09 1.74
N LYS A 58 -6.65 15.15 2.95
CA LYS A 58 -6.11 16.39 3.53
C LYS A 58 -4.98 17.01 2.71
N LEU A 59 -4.28 16.21 1.90
CA LEU A 59 -3.23 16.65 1.00
C LEU A 59 -3.76 16.99 -0.41
N GLY A 60 -5.08 17.01 -0.62
CA GLY A 60 -5.72 17.41 -1.87
C GLY A 60 -6.02 16.26 -2.84
N PHE A 61 -5.75 15.00 -2.47
CA PHE A 61 -5.96 13.85 -3.34
C PHE A 61 -7.37 13.27 -3.22
N LYS A 62 -7.87 12.69 -4.31
CA LYS A 62 -9.04 11.80 -4.24
C LYS A 62 -8.56 10.45 -3.71
N ALA A 63 -9.17 9.95 -2.64
CA ALA A 63 -8.77 8.67 -2.06
C ALA A 63 -9.96 7.88 -1.53
N TYR A 64 -9.87 6.55 -1.63
CA TYR A 64 -10.84 5.61 -1.06
C TYR A 64 -10.18 4.29 -0.68
N VAL A 65 -10.83 3.55 0.21
CA VAL A 65 -10.51 2.17 0.54
C VAL A 65 -11.62 1.25 0.04
N LYS A 66 -11.26 0.05 -0.41
CA LYS A 66 -12.20 -0.95 -0.91
C LYS A 66 -11.74 -2.35 -0.53
N GLN A 67 -12.65 -3.18 -0.02
CA GLN A 67 -12.44 -4.61 0.20
C GLN A 67 -13.02 -5.46 -0.93
N LYS A 68 -12.68 -6.75 -0.93
CA LYS A 68 -13.13 -7.73 -1.94
C LYS A 68 -12.74 -7.30 -3.36
N SER A 69 -11.57 -6.67 -3.51
CA SER A 69 -11.02 -6.34 -4.82
C SER A 69 -10.53 -7.60 -5.55
N SER A 70 -10.07 -7.44 -6.79
CA SER A 70 -9.59 -8.52 -7.64
C SER A 70 -8.27 -8.15 -8.31
N ILE A 71 -7.51 -9.16 -8.74
CA ILE A 71 -6.29 -8.95 -9.53
C ILE A 71 -6.59 -8.18 -10.83
N ALA A 72 -7.76 -8.43 -11.44
CA ALA A 72 -8.21 -7.70 -12.63
C ALA A 72 -8.40 -6.19 -12.34
N GLU A 73 -8.95 -5.85 -11.16
CA GLU A 73 -9.10 -4.46 -10.73
C GLU A 73 -7.74 -3.80 -10.47
N LEU A 74 -6.82 -4.46 -9.78
CA LEU A 74 -5.44 -3.97 -9.59
C LEU A 74 -4.76 -3.72 -10.94
N ARG A 75 -4.84 -4.68 -11.87
CA ARG A 75 -4.30 -4.53 -13.24
C ARG A 75 -4.90 -3.33 -13.96
N ARG A 76 -6.21 -3.12 -13.83
CA ARG A 76 -6.90 -1.97 -14.45
C ARG A 76 -6.43 -0.64 -13.88
N LEU A 77 -6.29 -0.53 -12.57
CA LEU A 77 -5.83 0.69 -11.89
C LEU A 77 -4.37 1.02 -12.26
N VAL A 78 -3.49 0.02 -12.19
CA VAL A 78 -2.06 0.19 -12.53
C VAL A 78 -1.87 0.55 -14.01
N ARG A 79 -2.65 -0.04 -14.93
CA ARG A 79 -2.63 0.35 -16.35
C ARG A 79 -3.06 1.80 -16.59
N LYS A 80 -3.91 2.35 -15.71
CA LYS A 80 -4.31 3.77 -15.73
C LYS A 80 -3.26 4.69 -15.09
N GLY A 81 -2.08 4.19 -14.73
CA GLY A 81 -1.05 5.00 -14.09
C GLY A 81 -1.25 5.21 -12.59
N ILE A 82 -2.14 4.44 -11.95
CA ILE A 82 -2.49 4.61 -10.54
C ILE A 82 -1.78 3.53 -9.71
N PRO A 83 -0.80 3.87 -8.86
CA PRO A 83 -0.25 2.94 -7.88
C PRO A 83 -1.31 2.63 -6.82
N VAL A 84 -1.37 1.38 -6.38
CA VAL A 84 -2.41 0.92 -5.44
C VAL A 84 -1.75 0.38 -4.19
N ILE A 85 -2.15 0.85 -3.03
CA ILE A 85 -1.70 0.27 -1.76
C ILE A 85 -2.57 -0.97 -1.50
N VAL A 86 -1.96 -2.10 -1.18
CA VAL A 86 -2.64 -3.34 -0.78
C VAL A 86 -2.34 -3.64 0.68
N ASP A 87 -3.33 -4.17 1.38
CA ASP A 87 -3.16 -4.78 2.70
C ASP A 87 -3.18 -6.31 2.56
N TRP A 88 -2.13 -6.97 3.02
CA TRP A 88 -1.91 -8.40 2.80
C TRP A 88 -1.05 -9.03 3.91
N PHE A 89 -1.16 -10.36 4.03
CA PHE A 89 -0.46 -11.14 5.04
C PHE A 89 0.93 -11.54 4.51
N SER A 90 1.90 -10.65 4.71
CA SER A 90 3.29 -10.89 4.33
C SER A 90 3.97 -11.89 5.26
N PRO A 91 4.88 -12.74 4.73
CA PRO A 91 5.69 -13.65 5.55
C PRO A 91 6.54 -12.92 6.60
N GLU A 92 7.00 -11.71 6.30
CA GLU A 92 7.97 -10.98 7.12
C GLU A 92 7.34 -10.14 8.24
N GLU A 93 6.14 -9.61 8.04
CA GLU A 93 5.49 -8.66 8.97
C GLU A 93 4.08 -9.11 9.42
N ALA A 94 3.58 -10.26 8.95
CA ALA A 94 2.16 -10.59 9.01
C ALA A 94 1.32 -9.52 8.29
N GLY A 95 0.41 -8.84 8.98
CA GLY A 95 -0.38 -7.74 8.41
C GLY A 95 0.52 -6.61 7.89
N HIS A 96 0.45 -6.34 6.58
CA HIS A 96 1.43 -5.49 5.91
C HIS A 96 0.84 -4.71 4.74
N TYR A 97 1.25 -3.43 4.65
CA TYR A 97 0.96 -2.60 3.49
C TYR A 97 2.11 -2.64 2.49
N SER A 98 1.78 -2.75 1.20
CA SER A 98 2.74 -2.58 0.09
C SER A 98 2.07 -1.86 -1.07
N VAL A 99 2.88 -1.35 -2.02
CA VAL A 99 2.33 -0.62 -3.18
C VAL A 99 2.46 -1.48 -4.44
N VAL A 100 1.34 -1.83 -5.07
CA VAL A 100 1.32 -2.44 -6.40
C VAL A 100 1.71 -1.39 -7.43
N VAL A 101 2.80 -1.64 -8.14
CA VAL A 101 3.35 -0.74 -9.16
C VAL A 101 3.39 -1.38 -10.55
N GLY A 102 3.02 -2.65 -10.68
CA GLY A 102 3.14 -3.34 -11.95
C GLY A 102 2.67 -4.78 -11.90
N PHE A 103 2.61 -5.35 -13.09
CA PHE A 103 2.44 -6.77 -13.31
C PHE A 103 3.38 -7.18 -14.44
N GLU A 104 3.88 -8.41 -14.38
CA GLU A 104 4.72 -9.00 -15.42
C GLU A 104 4.41 -10.49 -15.51
N LYS A 105 3.86 -10.92 -16.66
CA LYS A 105 3.33 -12.29 -16.83
C LYS A 105 2.39 -12.62 -15.65
N ASP A 106 2.72 -13.68 -14.91
CA ASP A 106 1.98 -14.18 -13.74
C ASP A 106 2.50 -13.62 -12.41
N ASN A 107 3.24 -12.51 -12.45
CA ASN A 107 3.76 -11.86 -11.24
C ASN A 107 3.08 -10.51 -11.00
N ILE A 108 2.79 -10.26 -9.73
CA ILE A 108 2.50 -8.94 -9.20
C ILE A 108 3.81 -8.28 -8.75
N ILE A 109 3.96 -6.99 -9.01
CA ILE A 109 5.16 -6.22 -8.67
C ILE A 109 4.81 -5.23 -7.57
N LEU A 110 5.44 -5.40 -6.41
CA LEU A 110 5.21 -4.62 -5.19
C LEU A 110 6.43 -3.75 -4.88
N ALA A 111 6.23 -2.47 -4.60
CA ALA A 111 7.18 -1.69 -3.84
C ALA A 111 6.93 -1.96 -2.35
N ASP A 112 7.82 -2.73 -1.74
CA ASP A 112 7.66 -3.25 -0.38
C ASP A 112 8.42 -2.36 0.60
N PRO A 113 7.72 -1.70 1.55
CA PRO A 113 8.36 -0.80 2.50
C PRO A 113 9.24 -1.51 3.53
N HIS A 114 9.03 -2.80 3.83
CA HIS A 114 9.87 -3.54 4.78
C HIS A 114 11.32 -3.60 4.28
N PHE A 115 11.47 -3.92 2.99
CA PHE A 115 12.77 -4.01 2.34
C PHE A 115 13.23 -2.69 1.70
N GLY A 116 12.31 -1.77 1.41
CA GLY A 116 12.59 -0.56 0.66
C GLY A 116 13.01 -0.82 -0.79
N ARG A 117 12.46 -1.86 -1.43
CA ARG A 117 12.78 -2.24 -2.81
C ARG A 117 11.56 -2.81 -3.52
N ILE A 118 11.69 -2.99 -4.83
CA ILE A 118 10.70 -3.71 -5.62
C ILE A 118 10.86 -5.22 -5.39
N LYS A 119 9.75 -5.93 -5.14
CA LYS A 119 9.66 -7.39 -5.11
C LYS A 119 8.66 -7.87 -6.16
N LYS A 120 8.89 -9.08 -6.65
CA LYS A 120 7.99 -9.78 -7.56
C LYS A 120 7.48 -11.03 -6.85
N HIS A 121 6.18 -11.25 -6.91
CA HIS A 121 5.54 -12.44 -6.36
C HIS A 121 4.64 -13.06 -7.41
N LYS A 122 4.55 -14.38 -7.43
CA LYS A 122 3.52 -15.08 -8.20
C LYS A 122 2.14 -14.61 -7.75
N ILE A 123 1.25 -14.37 -8.71
CA ILE A 123 -0.09 -13.85 -8.43
C ILE A 123 -0.89 -14.79 -7.53
N ASP A 124 -0.79 -16.10 -7.74
CA ASP A 124 -1.52 -17.08 -6.93
C ASP A 124 -1.02 -17.06 -5.49
N TRP A 125 0.30 -17.08 -5.30
CA TRP A 125 0.94 -16.97 -3.99
C TRP A 125 0.54 -15.70 -3.23
N PHE A 126 0.45 -14.57 -3.93
CA PHE A 126 -0.03 -13.31 -3.35
C PHE A 126 -1.52 -13.38 -3.04
N SER A 127 -2.33 -13.95 -3.94
CA SER A 127 -3.78 -14.04 -3.80
C SER A 127 -4.20 -14.87 -2.59
N ASP A 128 -3.46 -15.94 -2.29
CA ASP A 128 -3.63 -16.76 -1.08
C ASP A 128 -3.34 -15.99 0.21
N ARG A 129 -2.55 -14.92 0.11
CA ARG A 129 -2.12 -14.07 1.23
C ARG A 129 -2.79 -12.70 1.23
N TRP A 130 -3.70 -12.44 0.30
CA TRP A 130 -4.32 -11.11 0.16
C TRP A 130 -5.49 -10.94 1.13
N PHE A 131 -5.14 -10.96 2.41
CA PHE A 131 -6.01 -10.74 3.56
C PHE A 131 -5.17 -10.15 4.70
N ASP A 132 -5.82 -9.58 5.70
CA ASP A 132 -5.21 -9.25 6.99
C ASP A 132 -6.19 -9.56 8.12
N ARG A 133 -5.68 -9.72 9.35
CA ARG A 133 -6.46 -9.97 10.56
C ARG A 133 -6.11 -8.97 11.66
N PRO A 134 -6.36 -7.66 11.47
CA PRO A 134 -6.17 -6.70 12.54
C PRO A 134 -7.16 -6.97 13.67
N PHE A 135 -6.62 -7.35 14.84
CA PHE A 135 -7.39 -7.69 16.03
C PHE A 135 -8.36 -8.87 15.82
N LYS A 136 -9.67 -8.59 15.68
CA LYS A 136 -10.75 -9.58 15.49
C LYS A 136 -11.47 -9.43 14.14
N LYS A 137 -11.05 -8.49 13.28
CA LYS A 137 -11.63 -8.26 11.96
C LYS A 137 -10.79 -9.01 10.92
N THR A 138 -11.44 -9.63 9.94
CA THR A 138 -10.74 -10.14 8.75
C THR A 138 -10.95 -9.17 7.60
N LEU A 139 -9.86 -8.61 7.08
CA LEU A 139 -9.83 -7.83 5.86
C LEU A 139 -9.52 -8.78 4.71
N ILE A 140 -10.30 -8.72 3.63
CA ILE A 140 -10.11 -9.59 2.47
C ILE A 140 -9.93 -8.72 1.24
N ARG A 141 -8.79 -8.92 0.56
CA ARG A 141 -8.46 -8.26 -0.70
C ARG A 141 -8.67 -6.75 -0.65
N GLU A 142 -8.13 -6.12 0.39
CA GLU A 142 -8.26 -4.69 0.62
C GLU A 142 -7.25 -3.90 -0.21
N ILE A 143 -7.72 -2.79 -0.78
CA ILE A 143 -6.94 -1.81 -1.50
C ILE A 143 -7.22 -0.41 -1.00
N ILE A 144 -6.20 0.44 -1.00
CA ILE A 144 -6.34 1.89 -0.87
C ILE A 144 -5.87 2.51 -2.17
N VAL A 145 -6.74 3.31 -2.77
CA VAL A 145 -6.51 3.99 -4.03
C VAL A 145 -6.43 5.49 -3.76
N ILE A 146 -5.37 6.11 -4.25
CA ILE A 146 -5.11 7.55 -4.14
C ILE A 146 -4.88 8.05 -5.57
N GLN A 147 -5.57 9.12 -5.96
CA GLN A 147 -5.51 9.71 -7.29
C GLN A 147 -5.19 11.19 -7.18
N GLY A 148 -4.18 11.63 -7.93
CA GLY A 148 -3.84 13.04 -8.14
C GLY A 148 -4.81 13.73 -9.09
#